data_AF-A0A7V1BWX8-F1
#
_entry.id   AF-A0A7V1BWX8-F1
#
_cell.length_a   1.000
_cell.length_b   1.000
_cell.length_c   1.000
_cell.angle_alpha   90.00
_cell.angle_beta   90.00
_cell.angle_gamma   90.00
#
_symmetry.space_group_name_H-M   'P 1'
#
loop_
_entity.id
_entity.type
_entity.pdbx_description
1 polymer ?
#
loop_
_entity_poly.entity_id
_entity_poly.type
_entity_poly.pdbx_seq_one_letter_code
_entity_poly.pdbx_strand_id
1 'polypeptide(L)'
;MNNTEQTTDGATTQIYTALISMISATEDRLRWSELIYFSLNIFAFIFLISFITTIMNKAGHIMTYMDLAFIFIFIVIGMSINAYWIAFAMRIQLKLKLRYFQARNIERKLNGENEFIFSDESIFFDPDIRQLKSRDNKDTLLYPTAGLTRMDGFIGAAKPRHFSWIMPCVFSVIYWSIFILVLTSF
;
A
#
# COMPACT_ATOMS: atom_id res chain seq x y z
N MET A 1 28.38 -36.69 -5.75
CA MET A 1 27.03 -36.13 -5.91
C MET A 1 26.83 -34.79 -5.16
N ASN A 2 27.90 -34.05 -4.80
CA ASN A 2 27.81 -32.83 -3.97
C ASN A 2 27.75 -31.48 -4.73
N ASN A 3 27.96 -31.45 -6.06
CA ASN A 3 28.09 -30.17 -6.78
C ASN A 3 26.74 -29.59 -7.27
N THR A 4 25.69 -30.41 -7.34
CA THR A 4 24.35 -30.00 -7.80
C THR A 4 23.51 -29.32 -6.72
N GLU A 5 23.71 -29.65 -5.44
CA GLU A 5 22.99 -29.03 -4.31
C GLU A 5 23.56 -27.65 -3.96
N GLN A 6 24.89 -27.49 -3.92
CA GLN A 6 25.51 -26.17 -3.67
C GLN A 6 25.21 -25.12 -4.74
N THR A 7 25.01 -25.53 -5.99
CA THR A 7 24.65 -24.61 -7.08
C THR A 7 23.17 -24.20 -7.04
N THR A 8 22.29 -25.07 -6.55
CA THR A 8 20.86 -24.76 -6.37
C THR A 8 20.62 -23.83 -5.17
N ASP A 9 21.36 -24.00 -4.07
CA ASP A 9 21.29 -23.10 -2.92
C ASP A 9 21.84 -21.70 -3.24
N GLY A 10 22.96 -21.62 -3.98
CA GLY A 10 23.53 -20.34 -4.43
C GLY A 10 22.59 -19.57 -5.36
N ALA A 11 21.97 -20.24 -6.34
CA ALA A 11 21.00 -19.63 -7.24
C ALA A 11 19.72 -19.18 -6.52
N THR A 12 19.21 -20.00 -5.59
CA THR A 12 18.00 -19.67 -4.81
C THR A 12 18.24 -18.48 -3.87
N THR A 13 19.45 -18.37 -3.29
CA THR A 13 19.87 -17.23 -2.46
C THR A 13 19.99 -15.94 -3.28
N GLN A 14 20.48 -16.01 -4.51
CA GLN A 14 20.52 -14.86 -5.42
C GLN A 14 19.11 -14.40 -5.82
N ILE A 15 18.20 -15.34 -6.10
CA ILE A 15 16.80 -15.02 -6.41
C ILE A 15 16.13 -14.37 -5.19
N TYR A 16 16.38 -14.88 -3.99
CA TYR A 16 15.85 -14.33 -2.74
C TYR A 16 16.33 -12.89 -2.47
N THR A 17 17.63 -12.62 -2.61
CA THR A 17 18.18 -11.26 -2.41
C THR A 17 17.68 -10.28 -3.48
N ALA A 18 17.55 -10.72 -4.73
CA ALA A 18 16.92 -9.94 -5.79
C ALA A 18 15.45 -9.62 -5.50
N LEU A 19 14.72 -10.56 -4.90
CA LEU A 19 13.32 -10.35 -4.54
C LEU A 19 13.16 -9.36 -3.38
N ILE A 20 14.03 -9.44 -2.36
CA ILE A 20 14.06 -8.48 -1.24
C ILE A 20 14.35 -7.07 -1.77
N SER A 21 15.33 -6.91 -2.66
CA SER A 21 15.65 -5.59 -3.22
C SER A 21 14.49 -5.04 -4.05
N MET A 22 13.76 -5.89 -4.78
CA MET A 22 12.54 -5.49 -5.48
C MET A 22 11.41 -5.09 -4.52
N ILE A 23 11.28 -5.75 -3.36
CA ILE A 23 10.29 -5.40 -2.33
C ILE A 23 10.62 -4.01 -1.78
N SER A 24 11.86 -3.79 -1.34
CA SER A 24 12.34 -2.48 -0.84
C SER A 24 12.10 -1.36 -1.84
N ALA A 25 12.48 -1.56 -3.10
CA ALA A 25 12.28 -0.55 -4.14
C ALA A 25 10.79 -0.24 -4.40
N THR A 26 9.92 -1.23 -4.21
CA THR A 26 8.46 -1.04 -4.36
C THR A 26 7.86 -0.28 -3.17
N GLU A 27 8.36 -0.52 -1.96
CA GLU A 27 7.97 0.23 -0.76
C GLU A 27 8.41 1.69 -0.84
N ASP A 28 9.64 1.95 -1.28
CA ASP A 28 10.14 3.31 -1.48
C ASP A 28 9.29 4.04 -2.53
N ARG A 29 8.99 3.38 -3.65
CA ARG A 29 8.09 3.93 -4.67
C ARG A 29 6.71 4.25 -4.10
N LEU A 30 6.15 3.40 -3.24
CA LEU A 30 4.86 3.66 -2.60
C LEU A 30 4.93 4.89 -1.70
N ARG A 31 5.97 4.99 -0.85
CA ARG A 31 6.19 6.14 0.05
C ARG A 31 6.35 7.45 -0.71
N TRP A 32 7.12 7.45 -1.80
CA TRP A 32 7.27 8.63 -2.67
C TRP A 32 5.96 9.00 -3.35
N SER A 33 5.20 7.99 -3.81
CA SER A 33 3.91 8.24 -4.44
C SER A 33 2.89 8.81 -3.45
N GLU A 34 2.90 8.35 -2.19
CA GLU A 34 2.09 8.89 -1.08
C GLU A 34 2.38 10.38 -0.86
N LEU A 35 3.67 10.74 -0.85
CA LEU A 35 4.09 12.12 -0.68
C LEU A 35 3.67 13.00 -1.87
N ILE A 36 3.80 12.50 -3.10
CA ILE A 36 3.35 13.21 -4.31
C ILE A 36 1.83 13.44 -4.27
N TYR A 37 1.06 12.41 -3.93
CA TYR A 37 -0.38 12.52 -3.77
C TYR A 37 -0.77 13.58 -2.73
N PHE A 38 -0.12 13.55 -1.57
CA PHE A 38 -0.37 14.49 -0.49
C PHE A 38 -0.06 15.93 -0.92
N SER A 39 1.10 16.15 -1.56
CA SER A 39 1.50 17.46 -2.07
C SER A 39 0.53 18.00 -3.13
N LEU A 40 0.07 17.15 -4.06
CA LEU A 40 -0.90 17.55 -5.09
C LEU A 40 -2.25 17.91 -4.50
N ASN A 41 -2.75 17.13 -3.53
CA ASN A 41 -4.03 17.42 -2.88
C ASN A 41 -3.98 18.68 -2.02
N ILE A 42 -2.90 18.89 -1.27
CA ILE A 42 -2.71 20.13 -0.51
C ILE A 42 -2.64 21.32 -1.46
N PHE A 43 -1.92 21.21 -2.56
CA PHE A 43 -1.81 22.28 -3.53
C PHE A 43 -3.18 22.66 -4.12
N ALA A 44 -3.97 21.66 -4.54
CA ALA A 44 -5.33 21.88 -5.02
C ALA A 44 -6.23 22.52 -3.94
N PHE A 45 -6.11 22.06 -2.70
CA PHE A 45 -6.90 22.57 -1.57
C PHE A 45 -6.54 24.02 -1.21
N ILE A 46 -5.26 24.36 -1.13
CA ILE A 46 -4.81 25.75 -0.86
C ILE A 46 -5.29 26.69 -1.96
N PHE A 47 -5.20 26.26 -3.22
CA PHE A 47 -5.65 27.06 -4.35
C PHE A 47 -7.16 27.30 -4.29
N LEU A 48 -7.93 26.27 -3.98
CA LEU A 48 -9.39 26.34 -3.81
C LEU A 48 -9.79 27.32 -2.69
N ILE A 49 -9.19 27.20 -1.50
CA ILE A 49 -9.49 28.12 -0.38
C ILE A 49 -9.09 29.56 -0.71
N SER A 50 -7.92 29.76 -1.30
CA SER A 50 -7.43 31.09 -1.66
C SER A 50 -8.37 31.76 -2.66
N PHE A 51 -8.89 31.00 -3.62
CA PHE A 51 -9.85 31.48 -4.60
C PHE A 51 -11.21 31.84 -3.96
N ILE A 52 -11.77 30.95 -3.13
CA ILE A 52 -13.03 31.20 -2.40
C ILE A 52 -12.90 32.47 -1.53
N THR A 53 -11.80 32.59 -0.78
CA THR A 53 -11.55 33.76 0.10
C THR A 53 -11.44 35.05 -0.71
N THR A 54 -10.80 35.00 -1.89
CA THR A 54 -10.67 36.17 -2.78
C THR A 54 -12.04 36.61 -3.33
N ILE A 55 -12.92 35.67 -3.66
CA ILE A 55 -14.28 35.97 -4.10
C ILE A 55 -15.09 36.58 -2.94
N MET A 56 -15.05 35.97 -1.75
CA MET A 56 -15.81 36.44 -0.60
C MET A 56 -15.37 37.83 -0.11
N ASN A 57 -14.07 38.15 -0.21
CA ASN A 57 -13.54 39.46 0.19
C ASN A 57 -13.89 40.60 -0.79
N LYS A 58 -14.33 40.29 -2.01
CA LYS A 58 -14.90 41.31 -2.91
C LYS A 58 -16.32 41.63 -2.44
N ALA A 59 -16.42 42.56 -1.49
CA ALA A 59 -17.68 43.00 -0.91
C ALA A 59 -18.73 43.32 -1.98
N GLY A 60 -19.88 42.63 -1.93
CA GLY A 60 -21.04 42.90 -2.77
C GLY A 60 -21.11 42.11 -4.09
N HIS A 61 -20.16 41.23 -4.39
CA HIS A 61 -20.27 40.38 -5.58
C HIS A 61 -21.16 39.17 -5.30
N ILE A 62 -22.33 39.12 -5.97
CA ILE A 62 -23.05 37.86 -6.19
C ILE A 62 -22.10 37.00 -7.03
N MET A 63 -21.79 35.79 -6.54
CA MET A 63 -20.89 34.83 -7.21
C MET A 63 -21.37 34.67 -8.67
N THR A 64 -20.50 34.91 -9.64
CA THR A 64 -20.91 34.76 -11.04
C THR A 64 -20.90 33.28 -11.43
N TYR A 65 -21.65 32.91 -12.48
CA TYR A 65 -21.65 31.54 -13.01
C TYR A 65 -20.24 31.03 -13.36
N MET A 66 -19.33 31.93 -13.78
CA MET A 66 -17.94 31.59 -14.08
C MET A 66 -17.13 31.25 -12.83
N ASP A 67 -17.36 31.96 -11.73
CA ASP A 67 -16.71 31.70 -10.44
C ASP A 67 -17.14 30.34 -9.87
N LEU A 68 -18.45 30.03 -9.96
CA LEU A 68 -19.01 28.74 -9.57
C LEU A 68 -18.44 27.60 -10.42
N ALA A 69 -18.40 27.77 -11.75
CA ALA A 69 -17.82 26.78 -12.65
C ALA A 69 -16.35 26.49 -12.31
N PHE A 70 -15.58 27.52 -11.97
CA PHE A 70 -14.17 27.36 -11.58
C PHE A 70 -14.03 26.58 -10.27
N ILE A 71 -14.84 26.90 -9.25
CA ILE A 71 -14.87 26.16 -7.97
C ILE A 71 -15.21 24.68 -8.21
N PHE A 72 -16.23 24.40 -9.02
CA PHE A 72 -16.62 23.02 -9.32
C PHE A 72 -15.54 22.26 -10.07
N ILE A 73 -14.85 22.88 -11.03
CA ILE A 73 -13.72 22.26 -11.73
C ILE A 73 -12.62 21.85 -10.74
N PHE A 74 -12.26 22.71 -9.80
CA PHE A 74 -11.25 22.38 -8.78
C PHE A 74 -11.69 21.26 -7.84
N ILE A 75 -12.97 21.21 -7.46
CA ILE A 75 -13.54 20.10 -6.70
C ILE A 75 -13.45 18.79 -7.49
N VAL A 76 -13.82 18.81 -8.78
CA VAL A 76 -13.75 17.63 -9.65
C VAL A 76 -12.31 17.15 -9.82
N ILE A 77 -11.35 18.06 -9.98
CA ILE A 77 -9.92 17.73 -10.04
C ILE A 77 -9.47 17.06 -8.73
N GLY A 78 -9.79 17.66 -7.58
CA GLY A 78 -9.45 17.10 -6.26
C GLY A 78 -10.03 15.71 -6.02
N MET A 79 -11.30 15.51 -6.39
CA MET A 79 -11.97 14.21 -6.31
C MET A 79 -11.36 13.18 -7.27
N SER A 80 -10.96 13.60 -8.46
CA SER A 80 -10.28 12.73 -9.44
C SER A 80 -8.91 12.28 -8.94
N ILE A 81 -8.14 13.15 -8.28
CA ILE A 81 -6.87 12.81 -7.64
C ILE A 81 -7.08 11.76 -6.53
N ASN A 82 -8.13 11.92 -5.70
CA ASN A 82 -8.47 10.94 -4.66
C ASN A 82 -8.85 9.57 -5.25
N ALA A 83 -9.69 9.55 -6.27
CA ALA A 83 -10.10 8.30 -6.93
C ALA A 83 -8.89 7.59 -7.58
N TYR A 84 -8.05 8.35 -8.28
CA TYR A 84 -6.81 7.82 -8.88
C TYR A 84 -5.88 7.23 -7.81
N TRP A 85 -5.71 7.94 -6.69
CA TRP A 85 -4.85 7.49 -5.59
C TRP A 85 -5.32 6.17 -4.99
N ILE A 86 -6.61 6.03 -4.72
CA ILE A 86 -7.20 4.81 -4.18
C ILE A 86 -6.89 3.61 -5.09
N ALA A 87 -7.12 3.74 -6.40
CA ALA A 87 -6.84 2.68 -7.36
C ALA A 87 -5.34 2.36 -7.46
N PHE A 88 -4.49 3.40 -7.46
CA PHE A 88 -3.04 3.25 -7.53
C PHE A 88 -2.46 2.58 -6.27
N ALA A 89 -2.87 3.03 -5.09
CA ALA A 89 -2.46 2.48 -3.80
C ALA A 89 -2.87 1.01 -3.68
N MET A 90 -4.11 0.66 -4.04
CA MET A 90 -4.56 -0.74 -4.06
C MET A 90 -3.70 -1.60 -4.98
N ARG A 91 -3.39 -1.13 -6.19
CA ARG A 91 -2.58 -1.88 -7.16
C ARG A 91 -1.17 -2.15 -6.63
N ILE A 92 -0.53 -1.18 -5.99
CA ILE A 92 0.82 -1.36 -5.42
C ILE A 92 0.78 -2.24 -4.18
N GLN A 93 -0.20 -2.07 -3.29
CA GLN A 93 -0.36 -2.91 -2.11
C GLN A 93 -0.58 -4.38 -2.49
N LEU A 94 -1.37 -4.68 -3.52
CA LEU A 94 -1.56 -6.03 -4.03
C LEU A 94 -0.24 -6.62 -4.58
N LYS A 95 0.53 -5.83 -5.33
CA LYS A 95 1.85 -6.25 -5.85
C LYS A 95 2.84 -6.54 -4.72
N LEU A 96 2.88 -5.71 -3.68
CA LEU A 96 3.72 -5.90 -2.50
C LEU A 96 3.34 -7.20 -1.77
N LYS A 97 2.05 -7.43 -1.52
CA LYS A 97 1.57 -8.67 -0.90
C LYS A 97 1.98 -9.92 -1.71
N LEU A 98 1.80 -9.90 -3.03
CA LEU A 98 2.21 -11.03 -3.88
C LEU A 98 3.72 -11.30 -3.83
N ARG A 99 4.55 -10.25 -3.88
CA ARG A 99 6.01 -10.40 -3.80
C ARG A 99 6.46 -10.88 -2.42
N TYR A 100 5.80 -10.42 -1.36
CA TYR A 100 6.02 -10.91 -0.01
C TYR A 100 5.69 -12.41 0.12
N PHE A 101 4.55 -12.86 -0.43
CA PHE A 101 4.21 -14.28 -0.47
C PHE A 101 5.23 -15.10 -1.25
N GLN A 102 5.74 -14.59 -2.38
CA GLN A 102 6.81 -15.24 -3.15
C GLN A 102 8.11 -15.33 -2.35
N ALA A 103 8.50 -14.26 -1.65
CA ALA A 103 9.71 -14.24 -0.84
C ALA A 103 9.64 -15.24 0.28
N ARG A 104 8.47 -15.30 0.95
CA ARG A 104 8.20 -16.27 1.99
C ARG A 104 8.27 -17.71 1.50
N ASN A 105 7.78 -17.97 0.29
CA ASN A 105 7.85 -19.31 -0.30
C ASN A 105 9.30 -19.73 -0.61
N ILE A 106 10.15 -18.79 -1.04
CA ILE A 106 11.57 -19.05 -1.31
C ILE A 106 12.36 -19.23 -0.01
N GLU A 107 12.10 -18.40 1.00
CA GLU A 107 12.68 -18.53 2.35
C GLU A 107 12.41 -19.92 2.95
N ARG A 108 11.16 -20.41 2.83
CA ARG A 108 10.79 -21.79 3.23
C ARG A 108 11.53 -22.90 2.47
N LYS A 109 11.97 -22.65 1.24
CA LYS A 109 12.73 -23.62 0.42
C LYS A 109 14.23 -23.60 0.71
N LEU A 110 14.76 -22.46 1.17
CA LEU A 110 16.17 -22.30 1.54
C LEU A 110 16.53 -23.01 2.86
N ASN A 111 15.53 -23.54 3.58
CA ASN A 111 15.66 -24.42 4.73
C ASN A 111 16.77 -23.98 5.70
N GLY A 112 16.75 -22.71 6.10
CA GLY A 112 17.55 -22.26 7.23
C GLY A 112 17.11 -23.02 8.47
N GLU A 113 18.00 -23.83 9.05
CA GLU A 113 17.74 -24.44 10.36
C GLU A 113 17.28 -23.34 11.33
N ASN A 114 16.08 -23.52 11.91
CA ASN A 114 15.45 -22.60 12.87
C ASN A 114 14.89 -21.28 12.30
N GLU A 115 14.17 -21.28 11.17
CA GLU A 115 13.38 -20.13 10.74
C GLU A 115 11.87 -20.30 10.99
N PHE A 116 11.24 -19.29 11.57
CA PHE A 116 9.94 -19.37 12.25
C PHE A 116 8.90 -18.34 11.77
N ILE A 117 7.62 -18.70 11.80
CA ILE A 117 6.53 -17.84 11.30
C ILE A 117 5.77 -17.22 12.48
N PHE A 118 5.84 -15.89 12.64
CA PHE A 118 4.82 -15.15 13.39
C PHE A 118 3.60 -14.92 12.47
N SER A 119 2.58 -15.76 12.62
CA SER A 119 1.26 -15.55 12.02
C SER A 119 0.22 -15.55 13.14
N ASP A 120 -0.75 -14.63 13.07
CA ASP A 120 -1.94 -14.64 13.93
C ASP A 120 -2.75 -15.95 13.79
N GLU A 121 -2.47 -16.72 12.73
CA GLU A 121 -3.02 -18.06 12.49
C GLU A 121 -2.31 -19.17 13.27
N SER A 122 -1.30 -18.85 14.09
CA SER A 122 -0.56 -19.83 14.93
C SER A 122 -1.46 -20.69 15.82
N ILE A 123 -2.64 -20.18 16.21
CA ILE A 123 -3.65 -20.88 17.00
C ILE A 123 -4.31 -22.04 16.22
N PHE A 124 -4.31 -21.96 14.88
CA PHE A 124 -4.89 -22.99 14.01
C PHE A 124 -3.89 -24.06 13.57
N PHE A 125 -2.62 -23.95 13.97
CA PHE A 125 -1.59 -24.91 13.61
C PHE A 125 -1.29 -25.85 14.77
N ASP A 126 -1.30 -27.15 14.48
CA ASP A 126 -0.93 -28.18 15.42
C ASP A 126 0.62 -28.17 15.60
N PRO A 127 1.15 -27.87 16.79
CA PRO A 127 2.59 -27.74 17.02
C PRO A 127 3.37 -29.04 16.77
N ASP A 128 2.70 -30.19 16.76
CA ASP A 128 3.32 -31.49 16.51
C ASP A 128 3.47 -31.80 15.01
N ILE A 129 2.73 -31.11 14.14
CA ILE A 129 2.77 -31.30 12.69
C ILE A 129 3.85 -30.39 12.09
N ARG A 130 5.08 -30.92 12.02
CA ARG A 130 6.25 -30.19 11.47
C ARG A 130 6.30 -30.13 9.94
N GLN A 131 5.53 -30.97 9.25
CA GLN A 131 5.55 -31.06 7.79
C GLN A 131 4.16 -31.37 7.24
N LEU A 132 3.71 -30.57 6.28
CA LEU A 132 2.48 -30.76 5.53
C LEU A 132 2.85 -31.08 4.10
N LYS A 133 2.65 -32.34 3.70
CA LYS A 133 2.81 -32.74 2.30
C LYS A 133 1.54 -32.40 1.54
N SER A 134 1.70 -31.75 0.39
CA SER A 134 0.63 -31.62 -0.59
C SER A 134 0.11 -33.02 -0.93
N ARG A 135 -1.20 -33.14 -1.15
CA ARG A 135 -1.85 -34.41 -1.52
C ARG A 135 -1.25 -35.05 -2.77
N ASP A 136 -0.67 -34.22 -3.64
CA ASP A 136 0.01 -34.65 -4.87
C ASP A 136 1.50 -34.99 -4.67
N ASN A 137 2.01 -34.96 -3.43
CA ASN A 137 3.42 -35.17 -3.04
C ASN A 137 4.45 -34.28 -3.76
N LYS A 138 4.01 -33.26 -4.51
CA LYS A 138 4.89 -32.35 -5.26
C LYS A 138 5.56 -31.31 -4.37
N ASP A 139 4.88 -30.88 -3.32
CA ASP A 139 5.36 -29.86 -2.39
C ASP A 139 5.30 -30.41 -0.96
N THR A 140 6.39 -30.25 -0.23
CA THR A 140 6.44 -30.50 1.22
C THR A 140 6.59 -29.14 1.90
N LEU A 141 5.59 -28.77 2.69
CA LEU A 141 5.55 -27.52 3.42
C LEU A 141 6.07 -27.79 4.82
N LEU A 142 7.27 -27.30 5.12
CA LEU A 142 7.86 -27.41 6.46
C LEU A 142 7.23 -26.34 7.36
N TYR A 143 6.65 -26.78 8.47
CA TYR A 143 6.09 -25.94 9.52
C TYR A 143 7.15 -25.75 10.62
N PRO A 144 7.50 -24.51 10.96
CA PRO A 144 8.52 -24.25 11.95
C PRO A 144 7.94 -24.13 13.36
N THR A 145 8.76 -24.43 14.38
CA THR A 145 8.30 -24.75 15.74
C THR A 145 8.43 -23.64 16.81
N ALA A 146 9.25 -22.56 16.66
CA ALA A 146 9.34 -21.37 17.56
C ALA A 146 10.35 -20.20 17.19
N GLY A 147 9.95 -18.95 16.82
CA GLY A 147 10.88 -17.77 16.69
C GLY A 147 10.52 -16.68 15.63
N LEU A 148 11.48 -15.83 15.19
CA LEU A 148 11.33 -14.73 14.20
C LEU A 148 12.10 -15.01 12.88
N THR A 149 11.51 -14.70 11.73
CA THR A 149 12.15 -14.80 10.39
C THR A 149 12.72 -13.48 9.89
N ARG A 150 13.62 -13.53 8.89
CA ARG A 150 14.18 -12.34 8.23
C ARG A 150 13.09 -11.50 7.56
N MET A 151 12.06 -12.14 7.00
CA MET A 151 10.87 -11.46 6.47
C MET A 151 9.96 -10.83 7.54
N ASP A 152 10.11 -11.15 8.83
CA ASP A 152 9.31 -10.53 9.89
C ASP A 152 9.64 -9.05 10.10
N GLY A 153 10.86 -8.61 9.73
CA GLY A 153 11.19 -7.19 9.61
C GLY A 153 10.40 -6.47 8.50
N PHE A 154 9.92 -7.23 7.50
CA PHE A 154 9.08 -6.77 6.39
C PHE A 154 7.58 -7.05 6.62
N ILE A 155 7.17 -7.69 7.73
CA ILE A 155 5.74 -7.84 8.12
C ILE A 155 5.04 -6.47 8.15
N GLY A 156 5.76 -5.41 8.53
CA GLY A 156 5.25 -4.04 8.50
C GLY A 156 4.85 -3.55 7.09
N ALA A 157 5.43 -4.09 6.04
CA ALA A 157 5.15 -3.71 4.64
C ALA A 157 3.90 -4.38 4.06
N ALA A 158 3.53 -5.57 4.58
CA ALA A 158 2.32 -6.28 4.18
C ALA A 158 1.07 -5.80 4.95
N LYS A 159 1.25 -5.06 6.05
CA LYS A 159 0.14 -4.48 6.82
C LYS A 159 -0.59 -3.41 5.99
N PRO A 160 -1.93 -3.35 6.06
CA PRO A 160 -2.67 -2.28 5.42
C PRO A 160 -2.18 -0.93 5.94
N ARG A 161 -1.68 -0.08 5.04
CA ARG A 161 -1.28 1.29 5.40
C ARG A 161 -2.53 2.12 5.63
N HIS A 162 -3.09 2.08 6.83
CA HIS A 162 -4.31 2.80 7.19
C HIS A 162 -4.28 4.27 6.76
N PHE A 163 -3.12 4.94 6.88
CA PHE A 163 -2.94 6.33 6.45
C PHE A 163 -3.22 6.54 4.95
N SER A 164 -2.75 5.63 4.09
CA SER A 164 -2.96 5.65 2.64
C SER A 164 -4.45 5.58 2.23
N TRP A 165 -5.29 5.05 3.12
CA TRP A 165 -6.74 4.90 2.93
C TRP A 165 -7.54 5.99 3.63
N ILE A 166 -7.13 6.42 4.82
CA ILE A 166 -7.82 7.47 5.59
C ILE A 166 -7.70 8.82 4.88
N MET A 167 -6.54 9.14 4.30
CA MET A 167 -6.29 10.44 3.67
C MET A 167 -7.25 10.76 2.51
N PRO A 168 -7.45 9.89 1.50
CA PRO A 168 -8.42 10.16 0.45
C PRO A 168 -9.86 10.26 0.98
N CYS A 169 -10.22 9.55 2.06
CA CYS A 169 -11.51 9.73 2.71
C CYS A 169 -11.65 11.13 3.31
N VAL A 170 -10.65 11.60 4.07
CA VAL A 170 -10.66 12.95 4.67
C VAL A 170 -10.75 14.03 3.60
N PHE A 171 -9.91 13.98 2.57
CA PHE A 171 -9.98 14.96 1.48
C PHE A 171 -11.31 14.89 0.72
N SER A 172 -11.86 13.70 0.49
CA SER A 172 -13.16 13.56 -0.16
C SER A 172 -14.28 14.18 0.68
N VAL A 173 -14.29 13.98 2.00
CA VAL A 173 -15.26 14.61 2.90
C VAL A 173 -15.14 16.13 2.86
N ILE A 174 -13.91 16.66 2.83
CA ILE A 174 -13.66 18.10 2.71
C ILE A 174 -14.21 18.64 1.38
N TYR A 175 -13.90 18.02 0.25
CA TYR A 175 -14.40 18.44 -1.06
C TYR A 175 -15.93 18.40 -1.13
N TRP A 176 -16.56 17.35 -0.58
CA TRP A 176 -18.03 17.26 -0.47
C TRP A 176 -18.63 18.34 0.42
N SER A 177 -17.98 18.65 1.55
CA SER A 177 -18.44 19.70 2.46
C SER A 177 -18.40 21.06 1.79
N ILE A 178 -17.32 21.38 1.05
CA ILE A 178 -17.22 22.61 0.27
C ILE A 178 -18.28 22.64 -0.84
N PHE A 179 -18.48 21.52 -1.53
CA PHE A 179 -19.51 21.42 -2.57
C PHE A 179 -20.91 21.74 -2.03
N ILE A 180 -21.29 21.14 -0.90
CA ILE A 180 -22.60 21.38 -0.25
C ILE A 180 -22.70 22.83 0.24
N LEU A 181 -21.63 23.37 0.83
CA LEU A 181 -21.61 24.75 1.31
C LEU A 181 -21.81 25.74 0.18
N VAL A 182 -21.11 25.56 -0.95
CA VAL A 182 -21.26 26.41 -2.14
C VAL A 182 -22.68 26.28 -2.71
N LEU A 183 -23.25 25.08 -2.73
CA LEU A 183 -24.59 24.82 -3.25
C LEU A 183 -25.72 25.37 -2.37
N THR A 184 -25.50 25.51 -1.06
CA THR A 184 -26.48 26.06 -0.10
C THR A 184 -26.34 27.55 0.13
N SER A 185 -25.17 28.13 -0.21
CA SER A 185 -24.91 29.57 -0.10
C SER A 185 -25.38 30.37 -1.32
N PHE A 186 -25.97 29.68 -2.30
CA PHE A 186 -26.48 30.21 -3.56
C PHE A 186 -27.95 29.82 -3.72
#